data_AF-A0A7X3DB03-F1
#
_entry.id   AF-A0A7X3DB03-F1
#
_cell.length_a   1.000
_cell.length_b   1.000
_cell.length_c   1.000
_cell.angle_alpha   90.00
_cell.angle_beta   90.00
_cell.angle_gamma   90.00
#
_symmetry.space_group_name_H-M   'P 1'
#
loop_
_entity.id
_entity.type
_entity.pdbx_description
1 polymer ?
#
loop_
_entity_poly.entity_id
_entity_poly.type
_entity_poly.pdbx_seq_one_letter_code
_entity_poly.pdbx_strand_id
1 'polypeptide(L)'
;MRKLLKWLLFGAFIMVVGCSNGTINETAKNDSAAKETSTQGLSDTPKVNGAPASELESDDNLALEFIEVYINGSNVKQKKKFLDEKISSDVQTIFLFGAHSEREEADKFLNPKQMKKKEYELEGKKGSLILFNNDQNKELIVDINEGKIAWYYSASDNKEQFDIIRKLMSEETKSTRRTRITEGAE
;
A
#
# COMPACT_ATOMS: atom_id res chain seq x y z
N MET A 1 -33.20 47.05 16.92
CA MET A 1 -32.25 48.12 16.51
C MET A 1 -31.07 47.44 15.81
N ARG A 2 -31.02 47.38 14.47
CA ARG A 2 -30.14 48.19 13.57
C ARG A 2 -28.70 48.27 14.13
N LYS A 3 -27.62 47.75 13.53
CA LYS A 3 -27.12 47.81 12.13
C LYS A 3 -26.09 46.66 11.95
N LEU A 4 -26.18 45.73 10.98
CA LEU A 4 -25.62 45.76 9.61
C LEU A 4 -24.32 46.59 9.45
N LEU A 5 -23.17 45.92 9.42
CA LEU A 5 -21.96 46.45 8.80
C LEU A 5 -21.38 45.40 7.83
N LYS A 6 -21.72 45.61 6.57
CA LYS A 6 -21.17 44.93 5.39
C LYS A 6 -19.75 45.44 5.18
N TRP A 7 -18.77 44.55 5.09
CA TRP A 7 -17.53 44.83 4.38
C TRP A 7 -17.42 43.85 3.20
N LEU A 8 -17.86 44.35 2.05
CA LEU A 8 -17.44 43.92 0.73
C LEU A 8 -16.04 44.47 0.52
N LEU A 9 -15.05 43.61 0.30
CA LEU A 9 -13.87 43.97 -0.49
C LEU A 9 -13.53 42.80 -1.40
N PHE A 10 -13.94 43.01 -2.66
CA PHE A 10 -13.45 42.32 -3.84
C PHE A 10 -11.92 42.36 -3.86
N GLY A 11 -11.29 41.20 -4.00
CA GLY A 11 -9.84 41.06 -4.21
C GLY A 11 -9.58 40.04 -5.30
N ALA A 12 -8.97 40.50 -6.39
CA ALA A 12 -8.87 39.90 -7.71
C ALA A 12 -8.29 38.48 -7.80
N PHE A 13 -8.87 37.76 -8.75
CA PHE A 13 -8.40 36.57 -9.45
C PHE A 13 -7.04 36.81 -10.12
N ILE A 14 -6.04 35.97 -9.89
CA ILE A 14 -4.93 35.74 -10.83
C ILE A 14 -4.85 34.23 -11.06
N MET A 15 -5.35 33.79 -12.22
CA MET A 15 -4.96 32.52 -12.81
C MET A 15 -3.51 32.63 -13.27
N VAL A 16 -2.65 31.73 -12.81
CA VAL A 16 -1.40 31.42 -13.51
C VAL A 16 -1.64 30.12 -14.27
N VAL A 17 -1.90 30.26 -15.57
CA VAL A 17 -1.83 29.17 -16.54
C VAL A 17 -0.36 29.06 -16.96
N GLY A 18 0.28 27.93 -16.64
CA GLY A 18 1.65 27.63 -17.04
C GLY A 18 1.74 26.27 -17.70
N CYS A 19 1.18 26.12 -18.90
CA CYS A 19 1.55 25.05 -19.82
C CYS A 19 2.80 25.51 -20.59
N SER A 20 3.90 24.77 -20.48
CA SER A 20 5.00 24.83 -21.43
C SER A 20 5.28 23.42 -21.94
N ASN A 21 4.57 23.03 -23.00
CA ASN A 21 5.02 21.97 -23.89
C ASN A 21 6.04 22.58 -24.85
N GLY A 22 7.29 22.16 -24.73
CA GLY A 22 8.33 22.39 -25.74
C GLY A 22 8.83 21.05 -26.25
N THR A 23 8.20 20.54 -27.31
CA THR A 23 8.76 19.50 -28.17
C THR A 23 9.49 20.22 -29.31
N ILE A 24 10.79 19.97 -29.44
CA ILE A 24 11.55 20.26 -30.66
C ILE A 24 12.34 18.99 -31.04
N ASN A 25 11.80 18.33 -32.06
CA ASN A 25 12.51 17.62 -33.14
C ASN A 25 13.69 18.48 -33.63
N GLU A 26 14.76 18.04 -34.28
CA GLU A 26 15.24 16.79 -34.88
C GLU A 26 16.51 17.24 -35.64
N THR A 27 17.56 16.40 -35.70
CA THR A 27 18.42 16.14 -36.89
C THR A 27 19.64 15.34 -36.41
N ALA A 28 19.76 14.04 -36.68
CA ALA A 28 19.92 13.30 -37.94
C ALA A 28 21.40 13.09 -38.35
N LYS A 29 21.85 11.83 -38.27
CA LYS A 29 22.56 11.05 -39.32
C LYS A 29 23.03 9.71 -38.71
N ASN A 30 22.45 8.58 -39.13
CA ASN A 30 22.89 7.62 -40.19
C ASN A 30 24.25 6.96 -39.86
N ASP A 31 24.47 5.64 -40.00
CA ASP A 31 23.91 4.67 -40.94
C ASP A 31 24.26 3.21 -40.56
N SER A 32 23.43 2.25 -41.01
CA SER A 32 23.73 0.85 -41.43
C SER A 32 24.37 -0.18 -40.46
N ALA A 33 24.12 -1.50 -40.47
CA ALA A 33 23.22 -2.40 -41.21
C ALA A 33 23.32 -3.85 -40.62
N ALA A 34 22.22 -4.63 -40.71
CA ALA A 34 22.07 -6.11 -40.73
C ALA A 34 22.58 -6.96 -39.52
N LYS A 35 22.03 -8.11 -39.11
CA LYS A 35 21.31 -9.18 -39.83
C LYS A 35 20.57 -10.13 -38.84
N GLU A 36 19.43 -10.63 -39.31
CA GLU A 36 18.51 -11.74 -38.98
C GLU A 36 18.89 -12.84 -37.96
N THR A 37 17.89 -13.35 -37.21
CA THR A 37 17.24 -14.70 -37.42
C THR A 37 16.55 -15.27 -36.15
N SER A 38 15.25 -15.61 -36.29
CA SER A 38 14.45 -16.74 -35.72
C SER A 38 14.69 -17.21 -34.27
N THR A 39 13.67 -17.48 -33.45
CA THR A 39 12.88 -18.74 -33.48
C THR A 39 11.78 -18.77 -32.39
N GLN A 40 10.59 -19.32 -32.75
CA GLN A 40 9.50 -19.97 -31.94
C GLN A 40 8.86 -19.20 -30.76
N GLY A 41 7.56 -19.26 -30.48
CA GLY A 41 6.42 -20.03 -31.00
C GLY A 41 5.19 -19.73 -30.10
N LEU A 42 3.99 -19.72 -30.66
CA LEU A 42 2.71 -19.67 -29.92
C LEU A 42 2.46 -21.01 -29.22
N SER A 43 2.01 -20.99 -27.96
CA SER A 43 1.07 -21.99 -27.43
C SER A 43 0.35 -21.47 -26.19
N ASP A 44 -0.95 -21.68 -26.17
CA ASP A 44 -1.94 -21.25 -25.19
C ASP A 44 -1.76 -21.84 -23.76
N THR A 45 -2.23 -21.03 -22.80
CA THR A 45 -2.49 -21.14 -21.35
C THR A 45 -2.64 -22.52 -20.67
N PRO A 46 -2.31 -22.65 -19.36
CA PRO A 46 -3.28 -22.28 -18.30
C PRO A 46 -2.76 -21.42 -17.14
N LYS A 47 -3.63 -20.49 -16.75
CA LYS A 47 -3.67 -19.62 -15.57
C LYS A 47 -3.35 -20.36 -14.26
N VAL A 48 -2.23 -19.99 -13.63
CA VAL A 48 -2.00 -20.18 -12.19
C VAL A 48 -1.74 -18.78 -11.61
N ASN A 49 -2.83 -18.06 -11.29
CA ASN A 49 -2.72 -16.82 -10.53
C ASN A 49 -2.65 -17.15 -9.03
N GLY A 50 -1.55 -17.77 -8.59
CA GLY A 50 -0.96 -17.41 -7.31
C GLY A 50 -0.35 -16.02 -7.47
N ALA A 51 -0.41 -15.15 -6.46
CA ALA A 51 0.37 -13.92 -6.51
C ALA A 51 1.84 -14.30 -6.82
N PRO A 52 2.54 -13.61 -7.73
CA PRO A 52 3.93 -13.93 -8.00
C PRO A 52 4.71 -13.75 -6.69
N ALA A 53 5.56 -14.72 -6.34
CA ALA A 53 6.37 -14.66 -5.12
C ALA A 53 7.18 -13.36 -4.99
N SER A 54 7.42 -12.65 -6.10
CA SER A 54 8.01 -11.31 -6.12
C SER A 54 7.15 -10.21 -5.48
N GLU A 55 5.82 -10.32 -5.58
CA GLU A 55 4.89 -9.37 -4.95
C GLU A 55 4.87 -9.55 -3.43
N LEU A 56 5.07 -10.78 -2.96
CA LEU A 56 5.15 -11.08 -1.53
C LEU A 56 6.39 -10.48 -0.87
N GLU A 57 7.57 -10.62 -1.47
CA GLU A 57 8.75 -9.92 -0.96
C GLU A 57 8.63 -8.39 -1.12
N SER A 58 7.84 -7.93 -2.10
CA SER A 58 7.58 -6.49 -2.25
C SER A 58 6.70 -5.92 -1.13
N ASP A 59 5.72 -6.68 -0.65
CA ASP A 59 4.83 -6.26 0.44
C ASP A 59 5.59 -6.15 1.78
N ASP A 60 6.51 -7.07 2.06
CA ASP A 60 7.30 -7.05 3.30
C ASP A 60 8.19 -5.81 3.35
N ASN A 61 8.83 -5.48 2.22
CA ASN A 61 9.63 -4.27 2.07
C ASN A 61 8.75 -2.99 2.16
N LEU A 62 7.57 -3.00 1.53
CA LEU A 62 6.64 -1.89 1.58
C LEU A 62 6.15 -1.62 3.02
N ALA A 63 5.86 -2.65 3.79
CA ALA A 63 5.47 -2.51 5.19
C ALA A 63 6.59 -1.97 6.07
N LEU A 64 7.84 -2.42 5.85
CA LEU A 64 9.01 -1.88 6.55
C LEU A 64 9.25 -0.41 6.19
N GLU A 65 9.16 -0.04 4.92
CA GLU A 65 9.29 1.34 4.45
C GLU A 65 8.18 2.22 5.06
N PHE A 66 6.96 1.70 5.16
CA PHE A 66 5.86 2.39 5.84
C PHE A 66 6.18 2.67 7.32
N ILE A 67 6.73 1.70 8.04
CA ILE A 67 7.14 1.88 9.44
C ILE A 67 8.25 2.94 9.55
N GLU A 68 9.27 2.86 8.70
CA GLU A 68 10.40 3.79 8.74
C GLU A 68 9.99 5.22 8.34
N VAL A 69 9.38 5.39 7.18
CA VAL A 69 9.10 6.70 6.58
C VAL A 69 7.87 7.34 7.22
N TYR A 70 6.80 6.59 7.42
CA TYR A 70 5.51 7.15 7.81
C TYR A 70 5.24 7.06 9.32
N ILE A 71 5.48 5.91 9.96
CA ILE A 71 5.23 5.76 11.40
C ILE A 71 6.31 6.48 12.22
N ASN A 72 7.59 6.23 11.91
CA ASN A 72 8.73 6.76 12.68
C ASN A 72 9.27 8.09 12.15
N GLY A 73 9.02 8.40 10.88
CA GLY A 73 9.57 9.58 10.22
C GLY A 73 8.98 10.91 10.69
N SER A 74 9.84 11.93 10.72
CA SER A 74 9.51 13.32 11.07
C SER A 74 9.45 14.26 9.87
N ASN A 75 9.96 13.83 8.71
CA ASN A 75 10.01 14.67 7.50
C ASN A 75 8.66 14.67 6.78
N VAL A 76 7.85 15.71 7.00
CA VAL A 76 6.53 15.88 6.39
C VAL A 76 6.55 15.76 4.85
N LYS A 77 7.59 16.25 4.17
CA LYS A 77 7.68 16.13 2.70
C LYS A 77 7.87 14.67 2.26
N GLN A 78 8.71 13.92 2.97
CA GLN A 78 8.89 12.49 2.70
C GLN A 78 7.62 11.69 3.01
N LYS A 79 6.95 11.98 4.14
CA LYS A 79 5.66 11.34 4.49
C LYS A 79 4.58 11.60 3.45
N LYS A 80 4.47 12.82 2.94
CA LYS A 80 3.52 13.17 1.87
C LYS A 80 3.83 12.45 0.56
N LYS A 81 5.11 12.42 0.17
CA LYS A 81 5.51 11.66 -1.03
C LYS A 81 5.18 10.17 -0.90
N PHE A 82 5.49 9.58 0.26
CA PHE A 82 5.14 8.19 0.54
C PHE A 82 3.61 7.98 0.50
N LEU A 83 2.82 8.91 1.05
CA LEU A 83 1.37 8.89 0.98
C LEU A 83 0.86 8.86 -0.46
N ASP A 84 1.36 9.75 -1.31
CA ASP A 84 0.92 9.87 -2.70
C ASP A 84 1.25 8.61 -3.52
N GLU A 85 2.42 8.01 -3.27
CA GLU A 85 2.93 6.89 -4.06
C GLU A 85 2.43 5.52 -3.52
N LYS A 86 2.45 5.33 -2.20
CA LYS A 86 2.43 4.00 -1.55
C LYS A 86 1.20 3.72 -0.70
N ILE A 87 0.42 4.72 -0.35
CA ILE A 87 -0.85 4.55 0.39
C ILE A 87 -2.01 4.45 -0.63
N SER A 88 -2.98 3.58 -0.35
CA SER A 88 -4.20 3.45 -1.14
C SER A 88 -5.00 4.76 -1.16
N SER A 89 -5.51 5.15 -2.33
CA SER A 89 -6.27 6.41 -2.53
C SER A 89 -7.45 6.54 -1.58
N ASP A 90 -8.07 5.41 -1.23
CA ASP A 90 -9.29 5.37 -0.42
C ASP A 90 -9.05 5.85 1.02
N VAL A 91 -7.81 5.75 1.51
CA VAL A 91 -7.43 6.11 2.88
C VAL A 91 -6.47 7.30 2.94
N GLN A 92 -5.98 7.80 1.81
CA GLN A 92 -5.00 8.90 1.73
C GLN A 92 -5.41 10.12 2.57
N THR A 93 -6.69 10.51 2.56
CA THR A 93 -7.16 11.68 3.34
C THR A 93 -6.90 11.50 4.84
N ILE A 94 -7.10 10.30 5.39
CA ILE A 94 -6.85 10.02 6.81
C ILE A 94 -5.35 10.02 7.09
N PHE A 95 -4.57 9.40 6.21
CA PHE A 95 -3.10 9.42 6.32
C PHE A 95 -2.51 10.82 6.11
N LEU A 96 -3.22 11.75 5.48
CA LEU A 96 -2.70 13.11 5.32
C LEU A 96 -2.62 13.83 6.67
N PHE A 97 -3.54 13.58 7.59
CA PHE A 97 -3.48 14.13 8.94
C PHE A 97 -2.28 13.57 9.73
N GLY A 98 -2.04 12.25 9.64
CA GLY A 98 -0.88 11.62 10.26
C GLY A 98 0.47 12.06 9.64
N ALA A 99 0.49 12.44 8.35
CA ALA A 99 1.69 12.93 7.67
C ALA A 99 2.21 14.27 8.22
N HIS A 100 1.34 15.06 8.86
CA HIS A 100 1.72 16.33 9.50
C HIS A 100 2.10 16.18 10.98
N SER A 101 1.96 14.97 11.53
CA SER A 101 2.23 14.68 12.93
C SER A 101 3.49 13.84 13.06
N GLU A 102 4.25 14.08 14.13
CA GLU A 102 5.36 13.23 14.56
C GLU A 102 4.94 12.49 15.83
N ARG A 103 5.31 11.21 15.93
CA ARG A 103 5.13 10.44 17.17
C ARG A 103 6.23 10.81 18.14
N GLU A 104 5.88 10.92 19.42
CA GLU A 104 6.86 11.02 20.50
C GLU A 104 7.86 9.85 20.42
N GLU A 105 9.11 10.06 20.84
CA GLU A 105 10.16 9.03 20.78
C GLU A 105 9.74 7.73 21.47
N ALA A 106 9.00 7.83 22.58
CA ALA A 106 8.48 6.68 23.32
C ALA A 106 7.44 5.87 22.52
N ASP A 107 6.81 6.46 21.50
CA ASP A 107 5.74 5.88 20.68
C ASP A 107 6.20 5.44 19.29
N LYS A 108 7.46 5.70 18.92
CA LYS A 108 8.07 5.17 17.70
C LYS A 108 8.13 3.64 17.75
N PHE A 109 7.96 3.03 16.59
CA PHE A 109 8.03 1.58 16.38
C PHE A 109 9.42 1.20 15.85
N LEU A 110 10.42 1.30 16.72
CA LEU A 110 11.83 1.06 16.37
C LEU A 110 12.14 -0.44 16.29
N ASN A 111 13.12 -0.83 15.47
CA ASN A 111 13.56 -2.22 15.30
C ASN A 111 12.43 -3.23 15.02
N PRO A 112 11.62 -3.01 13.96
CA PRO A 112 10.54 -3.94 13.60
C PRO A 112 11.11 -5.31 13.24
N LYS A 113 10.45 -6.36 13.72
CA LYS A 113 10.70 -7.76 13.36
C LYS A 113 9.40 -8.36 12.86
N GLN A 114 9.42 -8.93 11.66
CA GLN A 114 8.25 -9.59 11.09
C GLN A 114 7.99 -10.90 11.80
N MET A 115 6.76 -11.08 12.29
CA MET A 115 6.35 -12.25 13.06
C MET A 115 5.44 -13.18 12.27
N LYS A 116 4.53 -12.61 11.49
CA LYS A 116 3.56 -13.40 10.72
C LYS A 116 3.09 -12.63 9.49
N LYS A 117 2.87 -13.35 8.40
CA LYS A 117 2.17 -12.86 7.21
C LYS A 117 0.96 -13.75 6.95
N LYS A 118 -0.17 -13.14 6.58
CA LYS A 118 -1.37 -13.85 6.13
C LYS A 118 -1.90 -13.18 4.87
N GLU A 119 -1.93 -13.92 3.78
CA GLU A 119 -2.58 -13.50 2.55
C GLU A 119 -4.09 -13.66 2.64
N TYR A 120 -4.82 -12.82 1.92
CA TYR A 120 -6.27 -12.90 1.79
C TYR A 120 -6.73 -12.55 0.38
N GLU A 121 -7.95 -12.99 0.05
CA GLU A 121 -8.69 -12.53 -1.11
C GLU A 121 -10.10 -12.15 -0.64
N LEU A 122 -10.50 -10.91 -0.86
CA LEU A 122 -11.82 -10.38 -0.50
C LEU A 122 -12.40 -9.65 -1.70
N GLU A 123 -13.60 -10.06 -2.13
CA GLU A 123 -14.28 -9.46 -3.28
C GLU A 123 -13.43 -9.44 -4.56
N GLY A 124 -12.59 -10.46 -4.74
CA GLY A 124 -11.67 -10.60 -5.88
C GLY A 124 -10.40 -9.73 -5.79
N LYS A 125 -10.23 -8.96 -4.72
CA LYS A 125 -8.99 -8.23 -4.42
C LYS A 125 -8.09 -9.04 -3.51
N LYS A 126 -6.82 -9.14 -3.88
CA LYS A 126 -5.80 -9.84 -3.09
C LYS A 126 -5.04 -8.86 -2.21
N GLY A 127 -4.68 -9.30 -1.03
CA GLY A 127 -3.89 -8.51 -0.11
C GLY A 127 -3.16 -9.38 0.91
N SER A 128 -2.38 -8.71 1.76
CA SER A 128 -1.62 -9.33 2.82
C SER A 128 -1.74 -8.53 4.12
N LEU A 129 -1.88 -9.25 5.22
CA LEU A 129 -1.73 -8.73 6.57
C LEU A 129 -0.35 -9.16 7.08
N ILE A 130 0.46 -8.20 7.52
CA ILE A 130 1.80 -8.44 8.03
C ILE A 130 1.89 -7.94 9.47
N LEU A 131 2.16 -8.86 10.39
CA LEU A 131 2.35 -8.59 11.81
C LEU A 131 3.83 -8.39 12.10
N PHE A 132 4.14 -7.26 12.72
CA PHE A 132 5.43 -6.95 13.29
C PHE A 132 5.35 -6.90 14.81
N ASN A 133 6.44 -7.26 15.47
CA ASN A 133 6.72 -6.84 16.83
C ASN A 133 7.97 -5.96 16.87
N ASN A 134 8.22 -5.31 17.99
CA ASN A 134 9.49 -4.65 18.27
C ASN A 134 10.12 -5.14 19.57
N ASP A 135 11.31 -4.63 19.89
CA ASP A 135 12.04 -4.98 21.11
C ASP A 135 11.32 -4.57 22.41
N GLN A 136 10.33 -3.68 22.31
CA GLN A 136 9.47 -3.27 23.43
C GLN A 136 8.20 -4.12 23.53
N ASN A 137 8.08 -5.21 22.76
CA ASN A 137 6.88 -6.05 22.64
C ASN A 137 5.62 -5.30 22.18
N LYS A 138 5.77 -4.15 21.51
CA LYS A 138 4.66 -3.53 20.79
C LYS A 138 4.41 -4.32 19.51
N GLU A 139 3.13 -4.53 19.19
CA GLU A 139 2.72 -5.17 17.95
C GLU A 139 2.07 -4.13 17.01
N LEU A 140 2.29 -4.32 15.70
CA LEU A 140 1.71 -3.53 14.62
C LEU A 140 1.33 -4.49 13.49
N ILE A 141 0.12 -4.37 12.97
CA ILE A 141 -0.32 -5.09 11.77
C ILE A 141 -0.44 -4.09 10.63
N VAL A 142 0.20 -4.37 9.51
CA VAL A 142 0.09 -3.58 8.27
C VAL A 142 -0.76 -4.36 7.28
N ASP A 143 -1.76 -3.69 6.71
CA ASP A 143 -2.64 -4.24 5.67
C ASP A 143 -2.23 -3.66 4.32
N ILE A 144 -1.90 -4.53 3.38
CA ILE A 144 -1.51 -4.20 2.01
C ILE A 144 -2.51 -4.82 1.06
N ASN A 145 -3.03 -4.02 0.13
CA ASN A 145 -3.94 -4.45 -0.92
C ASN A 145 -3.46 -3.86 -2.24
N GLU A 146 -3.40 -4.67 -3.30
CA GLU A 146 -2.96 -4.24 -4.64
C GLU A 146 -1.60 -3.49 -4.61
N GLY A 147 -0.66 -3.97 -3.78
CA GLY A 147 0.69 -3.39 -3.64
C GLY A 147 0.73 -2.01 -2.98
N LYS A 148 -0.33 -1.60 -2.28
CA LYS A 148 -0.40 -0.34 -1.52
C LYS A 148 -0.84 -0.58 -0.08
N ILE A 149 -0.39 0.28 0.83
CA ILE A 149 -0.84 0.27 2.22
C ILE A 149 -2.32 0.67 2.24
N ALA A 150 -3.17 -0.26 2.66
CA ALA A 150 -4.60 -0.04 2.81
C ALA A 150 -4.93 0.44 4.22
N TRP A 151 -4.26 -0.07 5.26
CA TRP A 151 -4.44 0.36 6.64
C TRP A 151 -3.30 -0.12 7.55
N TYR A 152 -3.33 0.29 8.82
CA TYR A 152 -2.53 -0.33 9.88
C TYR A 152 -3.33 -0.43 11.19
N TYR A 153 -3.00 -1.43 12.01
CA TYR A 153 -3.64 -1.68 13.29
C TYR A 153 -2.59 -1.76 14.39
N SER A 154 -2.78 -0.99 15.46
CA SER A 154 -1.98 -1.09 16.69
C SER A 154 -2.91 -1.15 17.89
N ALA A 155 -2.47 -1.85 18.94
CA ALA A 155 -3.23 -1.90 20.19
C ALA A 155 -3.34 -0.53 20.88
N SER A 156 -2.38 0.38 20.63
CA SER A 156 -2.40 1.75 21.17
C SER A 156 -3.47 2.62 20.54
N ASP A 157 -3.76 2.43 19.25
CA ASP A 157 -4.65 3.32 18.49
C ASP A 157 -6.10 2.79 18.59
N ASN A 158 -6.29 1.48 18.45
CA ASN A 158 -7.59 0.83 18.63
C ASN A 158 -7.41 -0.66 19.00
N LYS A 159 -7.42 -0.95 20.30
CA LYS A 159 -7.22 -2.31 20.81
C LYS A 159 -8.24 -3.33 20.30
N GLU A 160 -9.51 -2.96 20.25
CA GLU A 160 -10.58 -3.88 19.83
C GLU A 160 -10.37 -4.32 18.38
N GLN A 161 -10.15 -3.37 17.48
CA GLN A 161 -9.89 -3.69 16.07
C GLN A 161 -8.58 -4.47 15.90
N PHE A 162 -7.54 -4.08 16.65
CA PHE A 162 -6.28 -4.82 16.65
C PHE A 162 -6.49 -6.29 17.04
N ASP A 163 -7.19 -6.57 18.14
CA ASP A 163 -7.43 -7.93 18.62
C ASP A 163 -8.22 -8.77 17.59
N ILE A 164 -9.21 -8.16 16.92
CA ILE A 164 -10.00 -8.81 15.87
C ILE A 164 -9.07 -9.24 14.71
N ILE A 165 -8.28 -8.32 14.16
CA ILE A 165 -7.37 -8.64 13.05
C ILE A 165 -6.29 -9.62 13.48
N ARG A 166 -5.72 -9.45 14.68
CA ARG A 166 -4.70 -10.36 15.24
C ARG A 166 -5.23 -11.79 15.38
N LYS A 167 -6.49 -11.93 15.79
CA LYS A 167 -7.19 -13.24 15.86
C LYS A 167 -7.41 -13.81 14.47
N LEU A 168 -7.89 -13.02 13.51
CA LEU A 168 -8.02 -13.46 12.11
C LEU A 168 -6.69 -13.95 11.54
N MET A 169 -5.58 -13.30 11.86
CA MET A 169 -4.24 -13.77 11.48
C MET A 169 -3.86 -15.10 12.15
N SER A 170 -4.44 -15.44 13.29
CA SER A 170 -4.12 -16.64 14.08
C SER A 170 -5.01 -17.84 13.72
N GLU A 171 -6.18 -17.62 13.13
CA GLU A 171 -7.03 -18.70 12.63
C GLU A 171 -6.39 -19.38 11.42
N GLU A 172 -5.98 -20.65 11.60
CA GLU A 172 -5.66 -21.56 10.50
C GLU A 172 -6.92 -21.75 9.64
N THR A 173 -6.79 -21.57 8.33
CA THR A 173 -7.85 -21.85 7.37
C THR A 173 -8.18 -23.35 7.41
N LYS A 174 -9.14 -23.74 8.26
CA LYS A 174 -9.80 -25.05 8.19
C LYS A 174 -10.68 -25.12 6.93
N SER A 175 -10.09 -25.06 5.76
CA SER A 175 -10.78 -25.24 4.49
C SER A 175 -9.93 -26.11 3.57
N THR A 176 -10.10 -27.43 3.71
CA THR A 176 -10.20 -28.46 2.65
C THR A 176 -9.83 -29.82 3.25
N ARG A 177 -10.72 -30.39 4.07
CA ARG A 177 -10.88 -31.84 4.14
C ARG A 177 -12.21 -32.13 3.46
N ARG A 178 -12.19 -32.22 2.12
CA ARG A 178 -13.33 -32.77 1.38
C ARG A 178 -13.61 -34.15 1.97
N THR A 179 -14.79 -34.29 2.57
CA THR A 179 -15.47 -35.55 2.80
C THR A 179 -15.40 -36.35 1.51
N ARG A 180 -14.52 -37.35 1.46
CA ARG A 180 -14.64 -38.44 0.49
C ARG A 180 -15.84 -39.26 0.97
N ILE A 181 -17.04 -38.84 0.54
CA ILE A 181 -18.19 -39.73 0.50
C ILE A 181 -17.86 -40.70 -0.63
N THR A 182 -17.34 -41.88 -0.30
CA THR A 182 -17.43 -43.02 -1.21
C THR A 182 -18.88 -43.47 -1.18
N GLU A 183 -19.69 -42.83 -2.00
CA GLU A 183 -20.76 -43.52 -2.71
C GLU A 183 -20.10 -44.38 -3.79
N GLY A 184 -20.45 -45.66 -3.81
CA GLY A 184 -19.84 -46.72 -4.61
C GLY A 184 -20.00 -48.02 -3.83
N ALA A 185 -21.20 -48.57 -3.79
CA ALA A 185 -21.71 -49.49 -4.81
C ALA A 185 -20.87 -50.77 -4.83
N GLU A 186 -21.28 -51.75 -4.03
CA GLU A 186 -21.72 -53.09 -4.46
C GLU A 186 -22.57 -53.75 -3.37
#